data_AF-A0AAN8UYL5-F1
#
_entry.id   AF-A0AAN8UYL5-F1
#
_cell.length_a   1.000
_cell.length_b   1.000
_cell.length_c   1.000
_cell.angle_alpha   90.00
_cell.angle_beta   90.00
_cell.angle_gamma   90.00
#
_symmetry.space_group_name_H-M   'P 1'
#
loop_
_entity.id
_entity.type
_entity.pdbx_description
1 polymer ?
#
loop_
_entity_poly.entity_id
_entity_poly.type
_entity_poly.pdbx_seq_one_letter_code
_entity_poly.pdbx_strand_id
1 'polypeptide(L)'
;MDVVEWKKVKRLCHTKQLLTVNGQFSGPAITIDEGDNVEVKVMNKISGNTIIHWHGIRQYRTGWADGPAYSYTYKFSVINQTGTLLWHAHYGWQRVSVYGAFIIKPGNPYHFSAPTQAEIPIII
;
A
#
# COMPACT_ATOMS: atom_id res chain seq x y z
N MET A 1 6.44 5.12 8.93
CA MET A 1 6.94 6.05 7.91
C MET A 1 7.52 5.20 6.80
N ASP A 2 7.06 5.43 5.59
CA ASP A 2 7.38 4.60 4.43
C ASP A 2 8.32 5.35 3.49
N VAL A 3 9.48 4.75 3.24
CA VAL A 3 10.57 5.38 2.48
C VAL A 3 10.59 4.80 1.07
N VAL A 4 10.43 5.65 0.07
CA VAL A 4 10.59 5.30 -1.34
C VAL A 4 12.04 5.51 -1.73
N GLU A 5 12.74 4.44 -2.10
CA GLU A 5 14.16 4.48 -2.44
C GLU A 5 14.55 3.38 -3.45
N TRP A 6 15.68 3.59 -4.13
CA TRP A 6 16.25 2.59 -5.03
C TRP A 6 16.97 1.48 -4.24
N LYS A 7 16.69 0.22 -4.56
CA LYS A 7 17.43 -0.94 -4.05
C LYS A 7 17.72 -1.96 -5.16
N LYS A 8 18.78 -2.74 -4.97
CA LYS A 8 19.06 -3.92 -5.77
C LYS A 8 18.15 -5.05 -5.31
N VAL A 9 17.35 -5.60 -6.22
CA VAL A 9 16.42 -6.70 -5.96
C VAL A 9 16.77 -7.86 -6.89
N LYS A 10 16.86 -9.08 -6.33
CA LYS A 10 17.08 -10.31 -7.08
C LYS A 10 15.77 -11.06 -7.31
N ARG A 11 15.47 -11.36 -8.57
CA ARG A 11 14.33 -12.20 -9.00
C ARG A 11 14.74 -13.05 -10.18
N LEU A 12 14.29 -14.30 -10.22
CA LEU A 12 14.61 -15.25 -11.29
C LEU A 12 16.12 -15.30 -11.58
N CYS A 13 16.95 -15.33 -10.53
CA CYS A 13 18.41 -15.28 -10.60
C CYS A 13 19.05 -13.99 -11.19
N HIS A 14 18.26 -12.98 -11.57
CA HIS A 14 18.77 -11.70 -12.07
C HIS A 14 18.61 -10.58 -11.03
N THR A 15 19.64 -9.76 -10.90
CA THR A 15 19.63 -8.58 -10.02
C THR A 15 19.39 -7.32 -10.82
N LYS A 16 18.36 -6.54 -10.47
CA LYS A 16 18.05 -5.25 -11.08
C LYS A 16 17.88 -4.18 -10.00
N GLN A 17 18.07 -2.92 -10.37
CA GLN A 17 17.75 -1.79 -9.50
C GLN A 17 16.28 -1.44 -9.67
N LEU A 18 15.51 -1.52 -8.58
CA LEU A 18 14.08 -1.24 -8.54
C LEU A 18 13.79 -0.16 -7.49
N LEU A 19 12.69 0.57 -7.69
CA LEU A 19 12.10 1.36 -6.63
C LEU A 19 11.43 0.43 -5.63
N THR A 20 11.68 0.67 -4.35
CA THR A 20 11.15 -0.14 -3.24
C THR A 20 10.56 0.77 -2.18
N VAL A 21 9.72 0.19 -1.32
CA VAL A 21 9.22 0.85 -0.12
C VAL A 21 9.82 0.17 1.10
N ASN A 22 10.52 0.92 1.94
CA ASN A 22 11.26 0.40 3.10
C ASN A 22 12.24 -0.73 2.73
N GLY A 23 12.82 -0.66 1.53
CA GLY A 23 13.72 -1.67 0.99
C GLY A 23 13.06 -2.98 0.56
N GLN A 24 11.74 -3.08 0.59
CA GLN A 24 10.99 -4.29 0.28
C GLN A 24 10.41 -4.25 -1.15
N PHE A 25 10.38 -5.43 -1.78
CA PHE A 25 9.69 -5.69 -3.04
C PHE A 25 8.99 -7.07 -2.95
N SER A 26 7.65 -7.17 -3.00
CA SER A 26 6.69 -6.04 -2.95
C SER A 26 6.85 -5.22 -1.67
N GLY A 27 6.26 -4.02 -1.63
CA GLY A 27 6.24 -3.22 -0.42
C GLY A 27 5.44 -3.89 0.71
N PRO A 28 5.53 -3.33 1.94
CA PRO A 28 4.87 -3.89 3.11
C PRO A 28 3.34 -3.93 2.95
N ALA A 29 2.71 -4.97 3.50
CA ALA A 29 1.27 -5.01 3.66
C ALA A 29 0.84 -4.00 4.73
N ILE A 30 -0.22 -3.26 4.46
CA ILE A 30 -0.91 -2.42 5.43
C ILE A 30 -2.16 -3.18 5.85
N THR A 31 -2.29 -3.46 7.14
CA THR A 31 -3.46 -4.14 7.70
C THR A 31 -4.08 -3.24 8.75
N ILE A 32 -5.36 -2.95 8.58
CA ILE A 32 -6.16 -2.10 9.46
C ILE A 32 -7.49 -2.78 9.77
N ASP A 33 -8.22 -2.23 10.73
CA ASP A 33 -9.60 -2.63 11.00
C ASP A 33 -10.59 -1.65 10.35
N GLU A 34 -11.79 -2.13 10.04
CA GLU A 34 -12.88 -1.27 9.57
C GLU A 34 -13.18 -0.15 10.57
N GLY A 35 -13.27 1.09 10.07
CA GLY A 35 -13.49 2.28 10.88
C GLY A 35 -12.22 3.04 11.26
N ASP A 36 -11.03 2.48 10.97
CA ASP A 36 -9.77 3.12 11.31
C ASP A 36 -9.54 4.44 10.55
N ASN A 37 -8.85 5.36 11.24
CA ASN A 37 -8.22 6.53 10.62
C ASN A 37 -6.75 6.21 10.33
N VAL A 38 -6.41 6.23 9.05
CA VAL A 38 -5.09 5.83 8.56
C VAL A 38 -4.23 7.07 8.38
N GLU A 39 -3.00 7.00 8.89
CA GLU A 39 -1.95 7.99 8.64
C GLU A 39 -0.68 7.31 8.10
N VAL A 40 -0.34 7.57 6.84
CA VAL A 40 0.90 7.07 6.23
C VAL A 40 1.78 8.24 5.81
N LYS A 41 2.91 8.40 6.52
CA LYS A 41 3.96 9.34 6.14
C LYS A 41 4.88 8.70 5.11
N VAL A 42 4.81 9.17 3.86
CA VAL A 42 5.67 8.75 2.76
C VAL A 42 6.83 9.72 2.62
N MET A 43 8.06 9.21 2.66
CA MET A 43 9.29 9.95 2.41
C MET A 43 9.85 9.55 1.06
N ASN A 44 9.85 10.48 0.11
CA ASN A 44 10.44 10.30 -1.19
C ASN A 44 11.95 10.60 -1.13
N LYS A 45 12.80 9.58 -1.30
CA LYS A 45 14.27 9.73 -1.37
C LYS A 45 14.82 9.66 -2.80
N ILE A 46 13.96 9.61 -3.81
CA ILE A 46 14.41 9.63 -5.21
C ILE A 46 14.40 11.05 -5.76
N SER A 47 15.17 11.28 -6.83
CA SER A 47 15.25 12.59 -7.48
C SER A 47 13.98 12.99 -8.25
N GLY A 48 13.13 12.02 -8.59
CA GLY A 48 11.86 12.23 -9.29
C GLY A 48 10.65 12.30 -8.36
N ASN A 49 9.49 12.66 -8.91
CA ASN A 49 8.23 12.61 -8.18
C ASN A 49 7.80 11.16 -7.92
N THR A 50 7.12 10.96 -6.80
CA THR A 50 6.39 9.73 -6.48
C THR A 50 5.04 10.14 -5.88
N ILE A 51 4.01 9.38 -6.22
CA ILE A 51 2.65 9.52 -5.69
C ILE A 51 2.21 8.13 -5.27
N ILE A 52 1.59 7.98 -4.10
CA ILE A 52 0.98 6.71 -3.67
C ILE A 52 -0.54 6.86 -3.75
N HIS A 53 -1.18 5.88 -4.39
CA HIS A 53 -2.63 5.75 -4.48
C HIS A 53 -3.08 4.51 -3.69
N TRP A 54 -4.20 4.67 -2.98
CA TRP A 54 -4.80 3.66 -2.13
C TRP A 54 -5.95 3.01 -2.89
N HIS A 55 -5.62 2.11 -3.80
CA HIS A 55 -6.56 1.57 -4.78
C HIS A 55 -7.74 0.86 -4.13
N GLY A 56 -8.93 1.38 -4.41
CA GLY A 56 -10.20 0.91 -3.85
C GLY A 56 -10.64 1.65 -2.58
N ILE A 57 -9.76 2.39 -1.88
CA ILE A 57 -10.19 3.24 -0.77
C ILE A 57 -11.08 4.36 -1.29
N ARG A 58 -12.26 4.53 -0.69
CA ARG A 58 -13.29 5.44 -1.19
C ARG A 58 -12.96 6.92 -1.04
N GLN A 59 -11.98 7.27 -0.21
CA GLN A 59 -11.54 8.65 0.03
C GLN A 59 -12.67 9.62 0.42
N TYR A 60 -13.58 9.17 1.30
CA TYR A 60 -14.71 10.00 1.72
C TYR A 60 -14.23 11.29 2.38
N ARG A 61 -14.45 12.41 1.69
CA ARG A 61 -14.01 13.76 2.10
C ARG A 61 -12.50 13.89 2.32
N THR A 62 -11.69 13.01 1.73
CA THR A 62 -10.23 13.00 1.86
C THR A 62 -9.52 12.91 0.51
N GLY A 63 -10.11 13.49 -0.54
CA GLY A 63 -9.58 13.43 -1.92
C GLY A 63 -8.15 13.97 -2.08
N TRP A 64 -7.67 14.82 -1.17
CA TRP A 64 -6.27 15.26 -1.14
C TRP A 64 -5.28 14.12 -0.81
N ALA A 65 -5.74 13.04 -0.18
CA ALA A 65 -4.95 11.84 0.12
C ALA A 65 -4.99 10.82 -1.04
N ASP A 66 -5.61 11.15 -2.18
CA ASP A 66 -5.65 10.28 -3.34
C ASP A 66 -4.44 10.43 -4.29
N GLY A 67 -3.50 11.33 -3.96
CA GLY A 67 -2.18 11.31 -4.60
C GLY A 67 -1.50 12.66 -4.84
N PRO A 68 -1.09 13.40 -3.79
CA PRO A 68 -0.19 14.53 -3.98
C PRO A 68 1.21 14.02 -4.35
N ALA A 69 1.87 14.69 -5.29
CA ALA A 69 3.30 14.48 -5.54
C ALA A 69 4.10 14.93 -4.31
N TYR A 70 5.32 14.41 -4.14
CA TYR A 70 6.29 14.71 -3.06
C TYR A 70 6.13 13.89 -1.76
N SER A 71 7.08 14.08 -0.84
CA SER A 71 6.99 13.54 0.51
C SER A 71 5.76 14.11 1.20
N TYR A 72 4.85 13.24 1.61
CA TYR A 72 3.52 13.64 2.08
C TYR A 72 3.01 12.70 3.16
N THR A 73 2.20 13.25 4.06
CA THR A 73 1.47 12.47 5.06
C THR A 73 0.03 12.28 4.59
N TYR A 74 -0.28 11.08 4.13
CA TYR A 74 -1.61 10.67 3.71
C TYR A 74 -2.48 10.44 4.94
N LYS A 75 -3.64 11.10 5.01
CA LYS A 75 -4.62 10.92 6.09
C LYS A 75 -6.00 10.68 5.50
N PHE A 76 -6.61 9.56 5.85
CA PHE A 76 -7.96 9.20 5.41
C PHE A 76 -8.65 8.24 6.37
N SER A 77 -9.97 8.22 6.33
CA SER A 77 -10.81 7.30 7.13
C SER A 77 -11.30 6.15 6.26
N VAL A 78 -11.32 4.93 6.81
CA VAL A 78 -11.82 3.74 6.12
C VAL A 78 -13.16 3.34 6.73
N ILE A 79 -14.25 3.84 6.15
CA ILE A 79 -15.61 3.73 6.72
C ILE A 79 -16.47 2.79 5.86
N ASN A 80 -17.18 1.86 6.52
CA ASN A 80 -18.11 0.92 5.90
C ASN A 80 -17.48 0.15 4.73
N GLN A 81 -16.23 -0.28 4.90
CA GLN A 81 -15.41 -0.89 3.87
C GLN A 81 -14.54 -1.97 4.50
N THR A 82 -14.54 -3.17 3.91
CA THR A 82 -13.78 -4.34 4.33
C THR A 82 -13.25 -5.09 3.12
N GLY A 83 -12.21 -5.90 3.31
CA GLY A 83 -11.69 -6.80 2.29
C GLY A 83 -10.22 -6.56 1.94
N THR A 84 -9.80 -7.16 0.81
CA THR A 84 -8.43 -7.09 0.32
C THR A 84 -8.34 -6.12 -0.85
N LEU A 85 -7.56 -5.07 -0.65
CA LEU A 85 -7.25 -4.01 -1.60
C LEU A 85 -5.74 -3.98 -1.84
N LEU A 86 -5.29 -2.93 -2.54
CA LEU A 86 -3.87 -2.72 -2.84
C LEU A 86 -3.53 -1.24 -2.72
N TRP A 87 -2.26 -0.95 -2.47
CA TRP A 87 -1.71 0.40 -2.65
C TRP A 87 -0.63 0.32 -3.72
N HIS A 88 -0.46 1.37 -4.50
CA HIS A 88 0.57 1.42 -5.53
C HIS A 88 1.00 2.84 -5.87
N ALA A 89 2.19 2.96 -6.47
CA ALA A 89 2.58 4.24 -7.04
C ALA A 89 1.66 4.64 -8.20
N HIS A 90 1.27 5.91 -8.26
CA HIS A 90 0.42 6.48 -9.31
C HIS A 90 1.13 7.60 -10.09
N TYR A 91 2.44 7.44 -10.27
CA TYR A 91 3.27 8.35 -11.07
C TYR A 91 4.06 7.56 -12.14
N GLY A 92 3.80 7.88 -13.41
CA GLY A 92 4.41 7.19 -14.55
C GLY A 92 4.27 5.67 -14.45
N TRP A 93 5.39 4.95 -14.65
CA TRP A 93 5.45 3.49 -14.58
C TRP A 93 5.90 2.95 -13.22
N GLN A 94 5.97 3.77 -12.16
CA GLN A 94 6.55 3.34 -10.89
C GLN A 94 5.80 2.17 -10.23
N ARG A 95 4.52 1.96 -10.57
CA ARG A 95 3.72 0.81 -10.09
C ARG A 95 4.28 -0.56 -10.46
N VAL A 96 5.23 -0.64 -11.40
CA VAL A 96 5.91 -1.91 -11.72
C VAL A 96 6.70 -2.50 -10.56
N SER A 97 7.08 -1.67 -9.57
CA SER A 97 7.79 -2.14 -8.38
C SER A 97 7.38 -1.50 -7.05
N VAL A 98 6.62 -0.40 -7.09
CA VAL A 98 6.10 0.27 -5.90
C VAL A 98 4.62 -0.08 -5.74
N TYR A 99 4.35 -1.15 -5.00
CA TYR A 99 3.01 -1.63 -4.67
C TYR A 99 3.05 -2.55 -3.46
N GLY A 100 1.90 -2.76 -2.81
CA GLY A 100 1.74 -3.68 -1.70
C GLY A 100 0.27 -3.90 -1.33
N ALA A 101 0.03 -4.78 -0.37
CA ALA A 101 -1.31 -5.15 0.05
C ALA A 101 -1.90 -4.07 0.94
N PHE A 102 -3.21 -3.86 0.82
CA PHE A 102 -3.97 -3.07 1.77
C PHE A 102 -5.16 -3.90 2.25
N ILE A 103 -5.13 -4.35 3.49
CA ILE A 103 -6.08 -5.32 4.04
C ILE A 103 -6.92 -4.59 5.09
N ILE A 104 -8.24 -4.64 4.92
CA ILE A 104 -9.21 -4.07 5.87
C ILE A 104 -9.96 -5.23 6.50
N LYS A 105 -9.64 -5.49 7.77
CA LYS A 105 -10.31 -6.52 8.55
C LYS A 105 -11.74 -6.07 8.90
N PRO A 106 -12.72 -6.99 8.86
CA PRO A 106 -14.08 -6.68 9.26
C PRO A 106 -14.16 -6.42 10.77
N GLY A 107 -15.07 -5.52 11.16
CA GLY A 107 -15.35 -5.30 12.59
C GLY A 107 -16.01 -6.50 13.28
N ASN A 108 -16.57 -7.44 12.51
CA ASN A 108 -17.10 -8.72 12.98
C ASN A 108 -16.28 -9.88 12.40
N PRO A 109 -16.24 -11.05 13.06
CA PRO A 109 -15.55 -12.22 12.52
C PRO A 109 -16.01 -12.55 11.11
N TYR A 110 -15.08 -12.95 10.23
CA TYR A 110 -15.43 -13.42 8.91
C TYR A 110 -16.44 -14.57 9.00
N HIS A 111 -17.49 -14.52 8.18
CA HIS A 111 -18.51 -15.57 8.10
C HIS A 111 -18.03 -16.74 7.23
N PHE A 112 -16.85 -17.29 7.51
CA PHE A 112 -16.38 -18.52 6.88
C PHE A 112 -16.93 -19.73 7.65
N SER A 113 -17.41 -20.74 6.93
CA SER A 113 -17.98 -21.96 7.55
C SER A 113 -16.92 -22.81 8.27
N ALA A 114 -15.64 -22.65 7.91
CA ALA A 114 -14.51 -23.33 8.53
C ALA A 114 -13.59 -22.31 9.22
N PRO A 115 -12.89 -22.70 10.31
CA PRO A 115 -11.95 -21.81 10.99
C PRO A 115 -10.77 -21.45 10.09
N THR A 116 -10.42 -20.16 10.06
CA THR A 116 -9.26 -19.67 9.31
C THR A 116 -7.96 -20.10 10.02
N GLN A 117 -7.15 -20.92 9.35
CA GLN A 117 -5.87 -21.38 9.88
C GLN A 117 -4.74 -20.34 9.67
N ALA A 118 -4.75 -19.65 8.54
CA ALA A 118 -3.79 -18.61 8.18
C ALA A 118 -4.37 -17.69 7.10
N GLU A 119 -3.91 -16.44 7.09
CA GLU A 119 -4.18 -15.46 6.04
C GLU A 119 -2.87 -15.14 5.33
N ILE A 120 -2.78 -15.49 4.04
CA ILE A 120 -1.56 -15.29 3.23
C ILE A 120 -1.93 -14.38 2.06
N PRO A 121 -1.55 -13.09 2.08
CA PRO A 121 -1.82 -12.20 0.97
C PRO A 121 -0.96 -12.57 -0.23
N ILE A 122 -1.61 -12.77 -1.38
CA ILE A 122 -0.94 -12.98 -2.67
C ILE A 122 -1.18 -11.73 -3.50
N ILE A 123 -0.09 -11.11 -3.94
CA ILE A 123 -0.11 -10.03 -4.92
C ILE A 123 0.58 -10.51 -6.19
N ILE A 124 -0.09 -10.30 -7.32
CA ILE A 124 0.33 -10.70 -8.65
C ILE A 124 0.78 -9.47 -9.43
#